data_AF-A0A0G0QKU7-F1
#
_entry.id   AF-A0A0G0QKU7-F1
#
_cell.length_a   1.000
_cell.length_b   1.000
_cell.length_c   1.000
_cell.angle_alpha   90.00
_cell.angle_beta   90.00
_cell.angle_gamma   90.00
#
_symmetry.space_group_name_H-M   'P 1'
#
loop_
_entity.id
_entity.type
_entity.pdbx_description
1 polymer ?
#
loop_
_entity_poly.entity_id
_entity_poly.type
_entity_poly.pdbx_seq_one_letter_code
_entity_poly.pdbx_strand_id
1 'polypeptide(L)' 'MTTKSVKEFCQLSVGCRTMMVSATNAMNLTARSYFKVIKIARTIADLAGEKDILTSHLAEALQYRPKESEF' A
#
# COMPACT_ATOMS: atom_id res chain seq x y z
N MET A 1 11.74 -7.57 0.94
CA MET A 1 11.01 -7.19 -0.29
C MET A 1 11.72 -6.07 -1.03
N THR A 2 12.36 -6.39 -2.16
CA THR A 2 12.88 -5.44 -3.16
C THR A 2 11.73 -4.81 -3.95
N THR A 3 11.91 -3.62 -4.52
CA THR A 3 10.87 -2.92 -5.32
C THR A 3 10.37 -3.72 -6.52
N LYS A 4 11.23 -4.55 -7.11
CA LYS A 4 10.88 -5.51 -8.17
C LYS A 4 9.87 -6.55 -7.70
N SER A 5 10.07 -7.10 -6.51
CA SER A 5 9.17 -8.08 -5.89
C SER A 5 7.80 -7.48 -5.56
N VAL A 6 7.71 -6.19 -5.23
CA VAL A 6 6.39 -5.56 -5.01
C VAL A 6 5.55 -5.56 -6.29
N LYS A 7 6.15 -5.29 -7.46
CA LYS A 7 5.42 -5.33 -8.74
C LYS A 7 5.01 -6.75 -9.15
N GLU A 8 5.83 -7.76 -8.87
CA GLU A 8 5.52 -9.15 -9.22
C GLU A 8 4.51 -9.79 -8.27
N PHE A 9 4.69 -9.61 -6.96
CA PHE A 9 3.88 -10.29 -5.95
C PHE A 9 2.66 -9.49 -5.49
N CYS A 10 2.59 -8.17 -5.74
CA CYS A 10 1.43 -7.35 -5.38
C CYS A 10 0.75 -6.83 -6.65
N GLN A 11 0.11 -7.74 -7.38
CA GLN A 11 -0.80 -7.35 -8.45
C GLN A 11 -2.00 -6.61 -7.84
N LEU A 12 -1.97 -5.28 -7.93
CA LEU A 12 -3.09 -4.45 -7.52
C LEU A 12 -4.20 -4.57 -8.56
N SER A 13 -5.44 -4.71 -8.12
CA SER A 13 -6.59 -4.56 -9.03
C SER A 13 -6.65 -3.13 -9.60
N VAL A 14 -7.47 -2.91 -10.62
CA VAL A 14 -7.69 -1.56 -11.18
C VAL A 14 -8.15 -0.59 -10.08
N GLY A 15 -9.07 -1.01 -9.21
CA GLY A 15 -9.55 -0.20 -8.09
C GLY A 15 -8.45 0.17 -7.09
N CYS A 16 -7.58 -0.78 -6.76
CA CYS A 16 -6.44 -0.55 -5.88
C CYS A 16 -5.43 0.45 -6.46
N ARG A 17 -5.17 0.39 -7.78
CA ARG A 17 -4.32 1.38 -8.47
C ARG A 17 -4.93 2.77 -8.43
N THR A 18 -6.22 2.90 -8.74
CA THR A 18 -6.93 4.19 -8.72
C THR A 18 -6.90 4.81 -7.32
N MET A 19 -7.11 4.00 -6.28
CA MET A 19 -7.03 4.46 -4.90
C MET A 19 -5.62 4.95 -4.53
N MET A 20 -4.58 4.20 -4.91
CA MET A 20 -3.20 4.60 -4.65
C MET A 20 -2.79 5.88 -5.38
N VAL A 21 -3.24 6.07 -6.63
CA VAL A 21 -3.01 7.33 -7.36
C VAL A 21 -3.72 8.49 -6.66
N SER A 22 -4.97 8.30 -6.26
CA SER A 22 -5.75 9.32 -5.54
C SER A 22 -5.10 9.66 -4.19
N ALA A 23 -4.65 8.67 -3.44
CA ALA A 23 -3.94 8.85 -2.18
C ALA A 23 -2.58 9.54 -2.36
N THR A 24 -1.87 9.23 -3.44
CA THR A 24 -0.59 9.89 -3.78
C THR A 24 -0.79 11.39 -3.98
N ASN A 25 -1.84 11.78 -4.71
CA ASN A 25 -2.19 13.19 -4.94
C ASN A 25 -2.72 13.87 -3.67
N ALA A 26 -3.57 13.20 -2.89
CA ALA A 26 -4.18 13.78 -1.69
C ALA A 26 -3.21 13.90 -0.51
N MET A 27 -2.25 12.98 -0.38
CA MET A 27 -1.37 12.88 0.79
C MET A 27 0.10 13.22 0.49
N ASN A 28 0.40 13.68 -0.74
CA ASN A 28 1.74 13.95 -1.26
C ASN A 28 2.72 12.79 -1.00
N LEU A 29 2.31 11.57 -1.36
CA LEU A 29 3.13 10.38 -1.13
C LEU A 29 4.37 10.42 -2.03
N THR A 30 5.54 10.31 -1.43
CA THR A 30 6.78 10.01 -2.15
C THR A 30 6.77 8.57 -2.65
N ALA A 31 7.57 8.25 -3.67
CA ALA A 31 7.74 6.89 -4.16
C ALA A 31 8.08 5.88 -3.04
N ARG A 32 8.86 6.31 -2.03
CA ARG A 32 9.17 5.48 -0.86
C ARG A 32 7.93 5.18 -0.03
N SER A 33 7.16 6.20 0.31
CA SER A 33 5.92 6.04 1.09
C SER A 33 4.85 5.24 0.33
N TYR A 34 4.77 5.40 -0.99
CA TYR A 34 3.91 4.59 -1.86
C TYR A 34 4.21 3.09 -1.74
N PHE A 35 5.48 2.69 -1.86
CA PHE A 35 5.85 1.28 -1.71
C PHE A 35 5.71 0.77 -0.28
N LYS A 36 5.88 1.64 0.73
CA LYS A 36 5.65 1.30 2.14
C LYS A 36 4.17 0.95 2.38
N VAL A 37 3.25 1.75 1.84
CA VAL A 37 1.80 1.49 1.92
C VAL A 37 1.46 0.13 1.29
N ILE A 38 2.01 -0.20 0.11
CA ILE A 38 1.74 -1.50 -0.52
C ILE A 38 2.27 -2.66 0.33
N LYS A 39 3.44 -2.51 0.98
CA LYS A 39 3.98 -3.54 1.88
C LYS A 39 3.08 -3.75 3.10
N ILE A 40 2.62 -2.67 3.72
CA ILE A 40 1.71 -2.74 4.86
C ILE A 40 0.38 -3.38 4.42
N ALA A 41 -0.17 -2.97 3.27
CA ALA A 41 -1.40 -3.56 2.73
C ALA A 41 -1.24 -5.05 2.42
N ARG A 42 -0.07 -5.50 1.96
CA ARG A 42 0.26 -6.92 1.81
C ARG A 42 0.26 -7.63 3.15
N THR A 43 0.92 -7.08 4.17
CA THR A 43 0.89 -7.65 5.53
C THR A 43 -0.53 -7.74 6.09
N ILE A 44 -1.38 -6.72 5.87
CA ILE A 44 -2.78 -6.74 6.29
C ILE A 44 -3.56 -7.84 5.55
N ALA A 45 -3.35 -7.97 4.24
CA ALA A 45 -3.97 -9.05 3.45
C ALA A 45 -3.53 -10.43 3.95
N ASP A 46 -2.24 -10.61 4.22
CA ASP A 46 -1.69 -11.86 4.75
C ASP A 46 -2.27 -12.19 6.13
N LEU A 47 -2.45 -11.18 7.00
CA LEU A 47 -3.10 -11.34 8.31
C LEU A 47 -4.61 -11.66 8.20
N ALA A 48 -5.27 -11.15 7.17
CA ALA A 48 -6.67 -11.47 6.85
C ALA A 48 -6.83 -12.85 6.19
N GLY A 49 -5.73 -13.53 5.83
CA GLY A 49 -5.75 -14.79 5.08
C GLY A 49 -6.11 -14.63 3.61
N GLU A 50 -6.04 -13.41 3.07
CA GLU A 50 -6.39 -13.07 1.70
C GLU A 50 -5.18 -13.16 0.78
N LYS A 51 -5.32 -13.85 -0.35
CA LYS A 51 -4.24 -13.97 -1.35
C LYS A 51 -4.00 -12.66 -2.10
N ASP A 52 -5.07 -11.88 -2.28
CA ASP A 52 -5.05 -10.65 -3.07
C ASP A 52 -5.15 -9.40 -2.19
N ILE A 53 -4.49 -8.32 -2.64
CA ILE A 53 -4.61 -7.02 -1.96
C ILE A 53 -5.89 -6.34 -2.42
N LEU A 54 -6.86 -6.27 -1.52
CA LEU A 54 -8.11 -5.54 -1.71
C LEU A 54 -7.95 -4.05 -1.39
N THR A 55 -8.91 -3.26 -1.86
CA THR A 55 -8.99 -1.82 -1.57
C THR A 55 -9.08 -1.55 -0.07
N SER A 56 -9.76 -2.43 0.69
CA SER A 56 -9.86 -2.33 2.15
C SER A 56 -8.49 -2.40 2.84
N HIS A 57 -7.61 -3.31 2.41
CA HIS A 57 -6.26 -3.44 2.98
C HIS A 57 -5.40 -2.21 2.67
N LEU A 58 -5.57 -1.61 1.48
CA LEU A 58 -4.92 -0.36 1.12
C LEU A 58 -5.45 0.83 1.93
N ALA A 59 -6.77 0.91 2.11
CA ALA A 59 -7.40 1.95 2.93
C ALA A 59 -6.88 1.92 4.36
N GLU A 60 -6.77 0.73 4.92
CA GLU A 60 -6.23 0.51 6.27
C GLU A 60 -4.73 0.84 6.32
N ALA A 61 -3.94 0.39 5.35
CA ALA A 61 -2.51 0.73 5.26
C ALA A 61 -2.25 2.24 5.15
N LEU A 62 -3.10 2.97 4.42
CA LEU A 62 -3.03 4.43 4.31
C LEU A 62 -3.38 5.13 5.63
N GLN A 63 -4.35 4.59 6.38
CA GLN A 63 -4.70 5.08 7.71
C GLN A 63 -3.60 4.79 8.74
N TYR A 64 -2.91 3.67 8.61
CA TYR A 64 -1.79 3.31 9.47
C TYR A 64 -0.56 4.19 9.32
N ARG A 65 -0.57 5.21 8.42
CA ARG A 65 0.58 6.08 8.15
C ARG A 65 1.26 6.47 9.48
N PRO A 66 2.40 5.85 9.82
CA PRO A 66 3.17 6.32 10.95
C PRO A 66 3.67 7.69 10.51
N LYS A 67 3.40 8.72 11.31
CA LYS A 67 4.01 10.03 11.08
C LYS A 67 5.51 9.77 10.96
N GLU A 68 6.10 10.00 9.78
CA GLU A 68 7.55 10.14 9.63
C GLU A 68 7.90 11.50 10.27
N SER A 69 7.75 11.57 11.59
CA SER A 69 8.24 12.62 12.46
C SER A 69 8.73 11.91 13.70
N GLU A 70 9.97 12.20 14.08
CA GLU A 70 10.80 11.51 15.09
C GLU A 70 11.68 10.40 14.52
N PHE A 71 12.66 10.78 13.68
CA PHE A 71 14.07 10.83 14.08
C PHE A 71 14.77 11.98 13.35
#